data_AF-A0A1C4F1M0-F1
#
_entry.id   AF-A0A1C4F1M0-F1
#
_cell.length_a   1.000
_cell.length_b   1.000
_cell.length_c   1.000
_cell.angle_alpha   90.00
_cell.angle_beta   90.00
_cell.angle_gamma   90.00
#
_symmetry.space_group_name_H-M   'P 1'
#
loop_
_entity.id
_entity.type
_entity.pdbx_description
1 polymer ?
#
loop_
_entity_poly.entity_id
_entity_poly.type
_entity_poly.pdbx_seq_one_letter_code
_entity_poly.pdbx_strand_id
1 'polypeptide(L)'
;MFDQILSLVKEQLENHPQVAQALPAGQAGEVHQEVAGNIVSSLQSSLSGGGLGSLSDLFSGHSSFSEIASSVSGNLIQSLTTKFNLDPAIAGNIAAAIPGILAKFGQQSNPAAGGEEGSNGGGILGSLGSLLGH
;
A
#
# COMPACT_ATOMS: atom_id res chain seq x y z
N MET A 1 -10.93 2.29 5.82
CA MET A 1 -9.99 1.52 4.97
C MET A 1 -10.04 2.00 3.53
N PHE A 2 -11.10 1.73 2.76
CA PHE A 2 -11.16 2.11 1.34
C PHE A 2 -10.90 3.60 1.11
N ASP A 3 -11.55 4.47 1.88
CA ASP A 3 -11.40 5.92 1.76
C ASP A 3 -9.94 6.39 1.98
N GLN A 4 -9.22 5.77 2.93
CA GLN A 4 -7.80 6.06 3.17
C GLN A 4 -6.93 5.60 2.00
N ILE A 5 -7.16 4.39 1.48
CA ILE A 5 -6.43 3.89 0.31
C ILE A 5 -6.75 4.75 -0.91
N LEU A 6 -8.01 5.14 -1.11
CA LEU A 6 -8.41 6.05 -2.18
C LEU A 6 -7.69 7.39 -2.07
N SER A 7 -7.58 7.96 -0.87
CA SER A 7 -6.82 9.20 -0.65
C SER A 7 -5.33 9.02 -1.01
N LEU A 8 -4.72 7.90 -0.63
CA LEU A 8 -3.32 7.61 -0.96
C LEU A 8 -3.10 7.37 -2.46
N VAL A 9 -4.02 6.66 -3.12
CA VAL A 9 -4.02 6.46 -4.57
C VAL A 9 -4.10 7.81 -5.27
N LYS A 10 -5.03 8.67 -4.88
CA LYS A 10 -5.16 10.02 -5.43
C LYS A 10 -3.86 10.79 -5.28
N GLU A 11 -3.31 10.84 -4.07
CA GLU A 11 -2.04 11.51 -3.80
C GLU A 11 -0.90 10.97 -4.68
N GLN A 12 -0.75 9.64 -4.80
CA GLN A 12 0.34 9.06 -5.59
C GLN A 12 0.17 9.28 -7.09
N LEU A 13 -1.04 9.15 -7.62
CA LEU A 13 -1.31 9.33 -9.04
C LEU A 13 -1.26 10.81 -9.45
N GLU A 14 -1.72 11.72 -8.59
CA GLU A 14 -1.64 13.17 -8.82
C GLU A 14 -0.20 13.68 -8.76
N ASN A 15 0.67 13.05 -7.97
CA ASN A 15 2.12 13.34 -7.96
C ASN A 15 2.86 12.80 -9.19
N HIS A 16 2.21 12.01 -10.05
CA HIS A 16 2.80 11.44 -11.26
C HIS A 16 2.18 12.10 -12.50
N PRO A 17 2.76 13.20 -13.03
CA PRO A 17 2.15 13.97 -14.11
C PRO A 17 1.89 13.14 -15.36
N GLN A 18 2.75 12.16 -15.68
CA GLN A 18 2.52 11.27 -16.83
C GLN A 18 1.28 10.39 -16.64
N VAL A 19 1.01 9.94 -15.42
CA VAL A 19 -0.17 9.14 -15.11
C VAL A 19 -1.41 10.03 -15.11
N ALA A 20 -1.36 11.16 -14.40
CA ALA A 20 -2.48 12.10 -14.32
C ALA A 20 -2.93 12.62 -15.70
N GLN A 21 -1.99 12.85 -16.63
CA GLN A 21 -2.28 13.28 -18.00
C GLN A 21 -2.80 12.16 -18.90
N ALA A 22 -2.48 10.90 -18.58
CA ALA A 22 -2.91 9.75 -19.35
C ALA A 22 -4.28 9.20 -18.93
N LEU A 23 -4.84 9.67 -17.81
CA LEU A 23 -6.18 9.28 -17.38
C LEU A 23 -7.24 9.92 -18.29
N PRO A 24 -8.25 9.15 -18.74
CA PRO A 24 -9.33 9.70 -19.54
C PRO A 24 -10.07 10.81 -18.78
N ALA A 25 -10.33 11.93 -19.48
CA ALA A 25 -11.01 13.07 -18.91
C ALA A 25 -12.41 12.66 -18.37
N GLY A 26 -12.68 12.98 -17.10
CA GLY A 26 -13.90 12.61 -16.40
C GLY A 26 -13.89 11.21 -15.76
N GLN A 27 -12.92 10.34 -16.09
CA GLN A 27 -12.83 8.97 -15.56
C GLN A 27 -11.71 8.80 -14.52
N ALA A 28 -10.92 9.84 -14.26
CA ALA A 28 -9.86 9.80 -13.24
C ALA A 28 -10.39 9.33 -11.87
N GLY A 29 -11.59 9.78 -11.48
CA GLY A 29 -12.24 9.32 -10.24
C GLY A 29 -12.50 7.81 -10.24
N GLU A 30 -13.04 7.28 -11.33
CA GLU A 30 -13.34 5.86 -11.48
C GLU A 30 -12.06 5.01 -11.51
N VAL A 31 -10.99 5.50 -12.16
CA VAL A 31 -9.68 4.84 -12.14
C VAL A 31 -9.14 4.78 -10.72
N HIS A 32 -9.18 5.88 -9.98
CA HIS A 32 -8.72 5.92 -8.59
C HIS A 32 -9.52 4.94 -7.71
N GLN A 33 -10.83 4.86 -7.90
CA GLN A 33 -11.69 3.92 -7.19
C GLN A 33 -11.42 2.47 -7.55
N GLU A 34 -11.15 2.16 -8.83
CA GLU A 34 -10.76 0.82 -9.28
C GLU A 34 -9.44 0.39 -8.65
N VAL A 35 -8.41 1.25 -8.69
CA VAL A 35 -7.10 0.99 -8.07
C VAL A 35 -7.27 0.73 -6.57
N ALA A 36 -7.97 1.62 -5.87
CA ALA A 36 -8.23 1.47 -4.44
C ALA A 36 -9.04 0.21 -4.13
N GLY A 37 -10.03 -0.11 -4.96
CA GLY A 37 -10.91 -1.27 -4.81
C GLY A 37 -10.14 -2.58 -4.93
N ASN A 38 -9.24 -2.69 -5.92
CA ASN A 38 -8.38 -3.86 -6.10
C ASN A 38 -7.44 -4.05 -4.91
N ILE A 39 -6.79 -2.98 -4.45
CA ILE A 39 -5.90 -3.03 -3.28
C ILE A 39 -6.67 -3.52 -2.04
N VAL A 40 -7.84 -2.93 -1.78
CA VAL A 40 -8.69 -3.28 -0.64
C VAL A 40 -9.17 -4.73 -0.73
N SER A 41 -9.59 -5.17 -1.92
CA SER A 41 -10.05 -6.53 -2.18
C SER A 41 -8.94 -7.54 -1.91
N SER A 42 -7.72 -7.29 -2.41
CA SER A 42 -6.57 -8.16 -2.15
C SER A 42 -6.14 -8.17 -0.69
N LEU A 43 -6.18 -7.02 0.01
CA LEU A 43 -5.96 -6.98 1.45
C LEU A 43 -7.01 -7.82 2.19
N GLN A 44 -8.29 -7.64 1.88
CA GLN A 44 -9.37 -8.43 2.48
C GLN A 44 -9.22 -9.92 2.18
N SER A 45 -8.84 -10.29 0.96
CA SER A 45 -8.60 -11.68 0.58
C SER A 45 -7.43 -12.28 1.34
N SER A 46 -6.34 -11.52 1.53
CA SER A 46 -5.18 -11.95 2.33
C SER A 46 -5.56 -12.14 3.81
N LEU A 47 -6.35 -11.21 4.37
CA LEU A 47 -6.85 -11.27 5.75
C LEU A 47 -7.96 -12.30 5.99
N SER A 48 -8.70 -12.68 4.95
CA SER A 48 -9.72 -13.73 5.06
C SER A 48 -9.11 -15.13 4.93
N GLY A 49 -7.93 -15.24 4.30
CA GLY A 49 -7.19 -16.49 4.12
C GLY A 49 -6.35 -16.90 5.34
N GLY A 50 -6.04 -15.97 6.26
CA GLY A 50 -5.33 -16.23 7.50
C GLY A 50 -5.91 -15.38 8.63
N GLY A 51 -6.19 -15.99 9.79
CA GLY A 51 -6.88 -15.33 10.92
C GLY A 51 -6.16 -14.07 11.45
N LEU A 52 -6.65 -13.50 12.57
CA LEU A 52 -6.21 -12.22 13.13
C LEU A 52 -4.67 -11.97 13.22
N GLY A 53 -3.84 -13.02 13.23
CA GLY A 53 -2.37 -12.91 13.13
C GLY A 53 -1.87 -12.34 11.80
N SER A 54 -2.58 -12.55 10.70
CA SER A 54 -2.22 -12.05 9.37
C SER A 54 -2.28 -10.53 9.28
N LEU A 55 -3.09 -9.86 10.12
CA LEU A 55 -3.11 -8.40 10.19
C LEU A 55 -1.84 -7.88 10.88
N SER A 56 -1.44 -8.46 12.01
CA SER A 56 -0.17 -8.10 12.67
C SER A 56 1.03 -8.42 11.80
N ASP A 57 1.05 -9.57 11.11
CA ASP A 57 2.13 -9.92 10.17
C ASP A 57 2.15 -9.02 8.93
N LEU A 58 1.00 -8.53 8.47
CA LEU A 58 0.93 -7.50 7.44
C LEU A 58 1.58 -6.20 7.92
N PHE A 59 1.24 -5.74 9.12
CA PHE A 59 1.75 -4.48 9.66
C PHE A 59 3.20 -4.56 10.18
N SER A 60 3.66 -5.75 10.58
CA SER A 60 5.03 -5.99 11.06
C SER A 60 5.96 -6.50 9.95
N GLY A 61 5.42 -7.04 8.86
CA GLY A 61 6.18 -7.67 7.78
C GLY A 61 6.04 -6.92 6.46
N HIS A 62 7.03 -6.09 6.13
CA HIS A 62 7.16 -5.43 4.81
C HIS A 62 7.12 -6.41 3.62
N SER A 63 7.49 -7.69 3.84
CA SER A 63 7.46 -8.74 2.81
C SER A 63 6.05 -9.08 2.31
N SER A 64 5.03 -9.08 3.19
CA SER A 64 3.65 -9.43 2.84
C SER A 64 3.02 -8.40 1.90
N PHE A 65 3.38 -7.12 2.04
CA PHE A 65 2.92 -6.06 1.14
C PHE A 65 3.48 -6.20 -0.28
N SER A 66 4.67 -6.78 -0.45
CA SER A 66 5.26 -7.01 -1.78
C SER A 66 4.52 -8.09 -2.57
N GLU A 67 4.14 -9.19 -1.92
CA GLU A 67 3.36 -10.25 -2.55
C GLU A 67 1.95 -9.77 -2.93
N ILE A 68 1.30 -9.04 -2.01
CA ILE A 68 0.01 -8.41 -2.27
C ILE A 68 0.13 -7.39 -3.41
N ALA A 69 1.16 -6.54 -3.41
CA ALA A 69 1.39 -5.58 -4.48
C ALA A 69 1.54 -6.28 -5.84
N SER A 70 2.29 -7.38 -5.92
CA SER A 70 2.44 -8.15 -7.16
C SER A 70 1.13 -8.75 -7.65
N SER A 71 0.33 -9.33 -6.72
CA SER A 71 -0.97 -9.89 -7.06
C SER A 71 -1.97 -8.82 -7.53
N VAL A 72 -2.04 -7.69 -6.83
CA VAL A 72 -2.88 -6.54 -7.21
C VAL A 72 -2.43 -5.99 -8.56
N SER A 73 -1.12 -5.83 -8.78
CA SER A 73 -0.56 -5.24 -9.99
C SER A 73 -1.00 -5.97 -11.26
N GLY A 74 -0.96 -7.31 -11.27
CA GLY A 74 -1.39 -8.09 -12.44
C GLY A 74 -2.86 -7.89 -12.78
N ASN A 75 -3.74 -7.99 -11.77
CA ASN A 75 -5.19 -7.80 -11.95
C ASN A 75 -5.55 -6.36 -12.32
N LEU A 76 -4.84 -5.40 -11.72
CA LEU A 76 -5.05 -3.99 -11.95
C LEU A 76 -4.64 -3.58 -13.36
N ILE A 77 -3.46 -3.98 -13.84
CA ILE A 77 -3.01 -3.68 -15.21
C ILE A 77 -4.05 -4.18 -16.22
N GLN A 78 -4.57 -5.39 -16.01
CA GLN A 78 -5.58 -5.95 -16.90
C GLN A 78 -6.91 -5.18 -16.83
N SER A 79 -7.34 -4.76 -15.64
CA SER A 79 -8.56 -3.96 -15.47
C SER A 79 -8.42 -2.56 -16.08
N LEU A 80 -7.27 -1.91 -15.90
CA LEU A 80 -6.99 -0.58 -16.45
C LEU A 80 -6.92 -0.58 -17.97
N THR A 81 -6.22 -1.57 -18.54
CA THR A 81 -6.13 -1.72 -20.00
C THR A 81 -7.45 -2.15 -20.62
N THR A 82 -8.24 -3.01 -19.97
CA THR A 82 -9.51 -3.52 -20.54
C THR A 82 -10.70 -2.60 -20.29
N LYS A 83 -10.87 -2.06 -19.06
CA LYS A 83 -12.05 -1.24 -18.71
C LYS A 83 -11.89 0.22 -19.13
N PHE A 84 -10.70 0.78 -18.94
CA PHE A 84 -10.42 2.20 -19.18
C PHE A 84 -9.66 2.42 -20.49
N ASN A 85 -9.37 1.35 -21.23
CA ASN A 85 -8.59 1.38 -22.47
C ASN A 85 -7.28 2.18 -22.31
N LEU A 86 -6.66 2.05 -21.13
CA LEU A 86 -5.40 2.73 -20.80
C LEU A 86 -4.23 2.03 -21.49
N ASP A 87 -3.20 2.82 -21.80
CA ASP A 87 -1.95 2.28 -22.33
C ASP A 87 -1.29 1.35 -21.29
N PRO A 88 -0.78 0.18 -21.69
CA PRO A 88 -0.17 -0.78 -20.77
C PRO A 88 1.04 -0.20 -20.03
N ALA A 89 1.77 0.76 -20.59
CA ALA A 89 2.86 1.43 -19.89
C ALA A 89 2.33 2.33 -18.77
N ILE A 90 1.22 3.02 -18.99
CA ILE A 90 0.55 3.85 -17.97
C ILE A 90 -0.03 2.98 -16.86
N ALA A 91 -0.70 1.88 -17.23
CA ALA A 91 -1.22 0.91 -16.28
C ALA A 91 -0.08 0.29 -15.44
N GLY A 92 1.06 -0.01 -16.07
CA GLY A 92 2.28 -0.45 -15.38
C GLY A 92 2.82 0.58 -14.40
N ASN A 93 2.84 1.87 -14.78
CA ASN A 93 3.25 2.95 -13.88
C ASN A 93 2.32 3.12 -12.67
N ILE A 94 1.00 2.98 -12.87
CA ILE A 94 0.03 2.96 -11.76
C ILE A 94 0.29 1.76 -10.84
N ALA A 95 0.52 0.59 -11.42
CA ALA A 95 0.81 -0.62 -10.65
C ALA A 95 2.11 -0.50 -9.84
N ALA A 96 3.14 0.14 -10.41
CA ALA A 96 4.41 0.41 -9.72
C ALA A 96 4.26 1.36 -8.52
N ALA A 97 3.18 2.14 -8.43
CA ALA A 97 2.87 2.96 -7.26
C ALA A 97 2.21 2.17 -6.11
N ILE A 98 1.67 0.97 -6.37
CA ILE A 98 0.97 0.15 -5.35
C ILE A 98 1.85 -0.15 -4.12
N PRO A 99 3.12 -0.59 -4.26
CA PRO A 99 3.98 -0.83 -3.09
C PRO A 99 4.11 0.41 -2.20
N GLY A 100 4.24 1.60 -2.80
CA GLY A 100 4.32 2.87 -2.07
C GLY A 100 3.01 3.22 -1.35
N ILE A 101 1.87 3.01 -1.99
CA ILE A 101 0.53 3.18 -1.39
C ILE A 101 0.35 2.25 -0.19
N LEU A 102 0.70 0.97 -0.35
CA LEU A 102 0.60 -0.04 0.70
C LEU A 102 1.53 0.28 1.88
N ALA A 103 2.76 0.70 1.61
CA ALA A 103 3.69 1.12 2.66
C ALA A 103 3.14 2.30 3.48
N LYS A 104 2.63 3.35 2.81
CA LYS A 104 1.99 4.50 3.49
C LYS A 104 0.75 4.10 4.28
N PHE A 105 -0.10 3.23 3.72
CA PHE A 105 -1.28 2.72 4.41
C PHE A 105 -0.90 1.91 5.66
N GLY A 106 0.14 1.08 5.55
CA GLY A 106 0.79 0.37 6.64
C GLY A 106 1.16 1.29 7.80
N GLN A 107 1.85 2.39 7.48
CA GLN A 107 2.29 3.38 8.47
C GLN A 107 1.13 4.19 9.08
N GLN A 108 0.12 4.57 8.29
CA GLN A 108 -1.05 5.32 8.79
C GLN A 108 -1.96 4.47 9.68
N SER A 109 -2.12 3.18 9.36
CA SER A 109 -3.02 2.29 10.09
C SER A 109 -2.37 1.67 11.32
N ASN A 110 -1.03 1.65 11.41
CA ASN A 110 -0.30 1.29 12.61
C ASN A 110 0.69 2.40 13.02
N PRO A 111 0.23 3.47 13.71
CA PRO A 111 1.12 4.51 14.21
C PRO A 111 2.15 4.00 15.24
N ALA A 112 1.96 2.79 15.79
CA ALA A 112 2.90 2.14 16.70
C ALA A 112 4.02 1.34 15.99
N ALA A 113 3.89 1.01 14.70
CA ALA A 113 5.01 0.51 13.87
C ALA A 113 5.74 1.64 13.12
N GLY A 114 5.28 2.88 13.28
CA GLY A 114 5.95 4.10 12.81
C GLY A 114 6.92 4.70 13.83
N GLY A 115 7.24 4.00 14.91
CA GLY A 115 8.33 4.36 15.81
C GLY A 115 9.62 3.69 15.38
N GLU A 116 10.53 4.48 14.81
CA GLU A 116 11.99 4.28 14.92
C GLU A 116 12.67 3.29 13.95
N GLU A 117 12.73 3.62 12.65
CA GLU A 117 13.97 3.40 11.88
C GLU A 117 14.61 4.74 11.53
N GLY A 118 14.84 5.50 12.60
CA GLY A 118 15.72 6.66 12.66
C GLY A 118 16.48 6.55 13.96
N SER A 119 17.55 5.77 13.96
CA SER A 119 18.68 5.90 14.91
C SER A 119 18.31 6.14 16.39
N ASN A 120 17.60 5.23 17.05
CA ASN A 120 17.72 5.03 18.51
C ASN A 120 16.95 3.77 18.95
N GLY A 121 17.55 2.60 18.72
CA GLY A 121 17.28 1.42 19.54
C GLY A 121 17.83 1.62 20.96
N GLY A 122 17.50 2.73 21.60
CA GLY A 122 17.57 2.93 23.04
C GLY A 122 16.42 2.15 23.63
N GLY A 123 16.58 0.83 23.69
CA GLY A 123 15.56 -0.04 24.26
C GLY A 123 15.16 0.46 25.64
N ILE A 124 13.89 0.73 25.85
CA ILE A 124 13.28 0.66 27.19
C ILE A 124 13.35 -0.79 27.73
N LEU A 125 13.53 -1.77 26.85
CA LEU A 125 13.93 -3.15 27.15
C LEU A 125 15.45 -3.35 27.30
N GLY A 126 16.28 -2.42 26.82
CA GLY A 126 17.75 -2.44 26.94
C GLY A 126 18.31 -1.56 28.08
N SER A 127 17.56 -0.53 28.50
CA SER A 127 17.93 0.41 29.56
C SER A 127 17.70 -0.16 30.97
N LEU A 128 16.79 -1.13 31.12
CA LEU A 128 16.61 -1.87 32.37
C LEU A 128 17.66 -2.99 32.55
N GLY A 129 18.23 -3.51 31.46
CA GLY A 129 19.28 -4.53 31.50
C GLY A 129 20.67 -3.99 31.90
N SER A 130 20.96 -2.72 31.61
CA SER A 130 22.26 -2.10 31.90
C SER A 130 22.35 -1.41 33.27
N LEU A 131 21.22 -1.21 33.97
CA LEU A 131 21.19 -0.60 35.31
C LEU A 131 21.29 -1.64 36.45
N LEU A 132 21.18 -2.94 36.14
CA LEU A 132 21.25 -4.04 37.12
C LEU A 132 22.51 -4.92 36.93
N GLY A 133 23.36 -4.62 35.95
CA GLY A 133 24.61 -5.33 35.71
C GLY A 133 25.79 -4.62 36.36
N HIS A 134 26.14 -5.08 37.56
CA HIS A 134 27.41 -4.83 38.24
C HIS A 134 28.54 -5.59 37.54
#